data_AF-R7SWY0-F1
#
_entry.id   AF-R7SWY0-F1
#
_cell.length_a   1.000
_cell.length_b   1.000
_cell.length_c   1.000
_cell.angle_alpha   90.00
_cell.angle_beta   90.00
_cell.angle_gamma   90.00
#
_symmetry.space_group_name_H-M   'P 1'
#
loop_
_entity.id
_entity.type
_entity.pdbx_description
1 polymer ?
#
loop_
_entity_poly.entity_id
_entity_poly.type
_entity_poly.pdbx_seq_one_letter_code
_entity_poly.pdbx_strand_id
1 'polypeptide(L)'
;MATELPPAPPIPGEAMLEIFVHRSLRNTGNALNPDSAYGNGERLVALGSKVLEAVYAHVLFRKKPPMSAAALSIEQEKLPEHVARWVGEYQWMEKIRHSQDVDLYTPEETRYIMDAYVGAVFVAGGYLTLYNWIESMVQALPADPEPVLHDED
;
A
#
# COMPACT_ATOMS: atom_id res chain seq x y z
N MET A 1 -2.88 -13.80 -19.59
CA MET A 1 -3.97 -12.90 -19.18
C MET A 1 -3.35 -11.89 -18.25
N ALA A 2 -3.34 -10.60 -18.57
CA ALA A 2 -2.84 -9.60 -17.64
C ALA A 2 -3.74 -9.63 -16.40
N THR A 3 -3.20 -10.00 -15.24
CA THR A 3 -3.97 -10.04 -14.00
C THR A 3 -4.17 -8.60 -13.56
N GLU A 4 -5.28 -7.99 -13.98
CA GLU A 4 -5.64 -6.64 -13.53
C GLU A 4 -5.75 -6.63 -12.00
N LEU A 5 -5.20 -5.60 -11.36
CA LEU A 5 -5.35 -5.46 -9.91
C LEU A 5 -6.83 -5.43 -9.51
N PRO A 6 -7.18 -6.00 -8.34
CA PRO A 6 -8.52 -5.88 -7.81
C PRO A 6 -8.88 -4.39 -7.64
N PRO A 7 -10.16 -4.01 -7.74
CA PRO A 7 -10.58 -2.64 -7.48
C PRO A 7 -10.19 -2.23 -6.05
N ALA A 8 -9.62 -1.03 -5.90
CA ALA A 8 -9.29 -0.50 -4.59
C ALA A 8 -10.56 -0.33 -3.73
N PRO A 9 -10.54 -0.73 -2.44
CA PRO A 9 -11.69 -0.60 -1.56
C PRO A 9 -12.14 0.86 -1.43
N PRO A 10 -13.44 1.16 -1.53
CA PRO A 10 -13.91 2.53 -1.40
C PRO A 10 -13.62 3.06 0.02
N ILE A 11 -13.16 4.31 0.09
CA ILE A 11 -12.95 5.02 1.35
C ILE A 11 -13.92 6.22 1.44
N PRO A 12 -14.35 6.62 2.64
CA PRO A 12 -15.21 7.79 2.81
C PRO A 12 -14.58 9.08 2.28
N GLY A 13 -15.42 10.04 1.87
CA GLY A 13 -14.96 11.33 1.33
C GLY A 13 -14.03 12.11 2.26
N GLU A 14 -14.27 12.03 3.57
CA GLU A 14 -13.40 12.62 4.58
C GLU A 14 -11.98 12.04 4.56
N ALA A 15 -11.85 10.73 4.33
CA ALA A 15 -10.54 10.09 4.17
C ALA A 15 -9.87 10.53 2.86
N MET A 16 -10.64 10.65 1.75
CA MET A 16 -10.12 11.10 0.46
C MET A 16 -9.46 12.49 0.54
N LEU A 17 -10.06 13.41 1.29
CA LEU A 17 -9.50 14.75 1.50
C LEU A 17 -8.15 14.70 2.23
N GLU A 18 -7.95 13.70 3.10
CA GLU A 18 -6.69 13.53 3.81
C GLU A 18 -5.60 12.89 2.95
N ILE A 19 -5.97 11.98 2.04
CA ILE A 19 -4.99 11.18 1.27
C ILE A 19 -4.62 11.79 -0.10
N PHE A 20 -5.53 12.52 -0.76
CA PHE A 20 -5.31 13.05 -2.12
C PHE A 20 -4.85 14.52 -2.14
N VAL A 21 -4.47 15.07 -0.99
CA VAL A 21 -3.84 16.39 -0.86
C VAL A 21 -2.47 16.23 -0.21
N HIS A 22 -1.42 16.42 -1.01
CA HIS A 22 -0.03 16.27 -0.58
C HIS A 22 0.33 17.28 0.52
N ARG A 23 1.23 16.86 1.42
CA ARG A 23 1.68 17.67 2.56
C ARG A 23 2.34 19.00 2.16
N SER A 24 2.89 19.10 0.95
CA SER A 24 3.46 20.37 0.44
C SER A 24 2.43 21.48 0.18
N LEU A 25 1.15 21.14 0.01
CA LEU A 25 0.07 22.13 -0.13
C LEU A 25 -0.57 22.51 1.21
N ARG A 26 -0.18 21.85 2.30
CA ARG A 26 -0.71 22.12 3.64
C ARG A 26 0.11 23.24 4.28
N ASN A 27 -0.27 24.48 3.99
CA ASN A 27 0.49 25.69 4.35
C ASN A 27 0.55 26.03 5.85
N THR A 28 -0.22 25.39 6.73
CA THR A 28 -0.18 25.69 8.16
C THR A 28 -0.69 24.51 8.97
N GLY A 29 0.21 23.84 9.68
CA GLY A 29 -0.11 22.98 10.83
C GLY A 29 -0.91 21.74 10.50
N ASN A 30 -0.33 20.58 10.79
CA ASN A 30 -1.02 19.30 11.00
C ASN A 30 -1.99 19.38 12.19
N ALA A 31 -2.90 20.35 12.20
CA ALA A 31 -3.95 20.43 13.20
C ALA A 31 -4.79 19.17 13.04
N LEU A 32 -4.73 18.31 14.06
CA LEU A 32 -5.61 17.17 14.15
C LEU A 32 -7.04 17.70 14.05
N ASN A 33 -7.81 17.22 13.08
CA ASN A 33 -9.24 17.48 13.08
C ASN A 33 -9.87 16.55 14.13
N PRO A 34 -10.28 17.04 15.31
CA PRO A 34 -10.83 16.19 16.37
C PRO A 34 -12.17 15.58 15.99
N ASP A 35 -12.86 16.16 15.00
CA ASP A 35 -14.16 15.71 14.51
C ASP A 35 -14.03 14.69 13.36
N SER A 36 -12.80 14.41 12.89
CA SER A 36 -12.54 13.40 11.86
C SER A 36 -12.07 12.09 12.48
N ALA A 37 -12.73 10.98 12.12
CA ALA A 37 -12.28 9.63 12.48
C ALA A 37 -10.88 9.30 11.94
N TYR A 38 -10.42 10.03 10.93
CA TYR A 38 -9.12 9.88 10.27
C TYR A 38 -8.06 10.83 10.85
N GLY A 39 -8.48 11.95 11.43
CA GLY A 39 -7.62 12.95 12.06
C GLY A 39 -6.78 13.77 11.07
N ASN A 40 -5.76 13.15 10.48
CA ASN A 40 -4.94 13.72 9.40
C ASN A 40 -4.24 12.60 8.59
N GLY A 41 -3.69 12.95 7.43
CA GLY A 41 -2.95 12.00 6.58
C GLY A 41 -1.78 11.30 7.26
N GLU A 42 -1.02 11.99 8.12
CA GLU A 42 0.14 11.40 8.82
C GLU A 42 -0.24 10.28 9.79
N ARG A 43 -1.37 10.41 10.49
CA ARG A 43 -1.90 9.36 11.37
C ARG A 43 -2.31 8.14 10.56
N LEU A 44 -2.91 8.34 9.38
CA LEU A 44 -3.26 7.25 8.48
C LEU A 44 -2.01 6.54 7.97
N VAL A 45 -0.95 7.26 7.62
CA VAL A 45 0.33 6.67 7.23
C VAL A 45 0.95 5.86 8.37
N ALA A 46 0.99 6.43 9.57
CA ALA A 46 1.55 5.75 10.74
C ALA A 46 0.83 4.43 11.03
N LEU A 47 -0.51 4.43 11.03
CA LEU A 47 -1.32 3.22 11.21
C LEU A 47 -1.14 2.26 10.02
N GLY A 48 -1.27 2.78 8.81
CA GLY A 48 -1.23 2.06 7.55
C GLY A 48 0.05 1.28 7.36
N SER A 49 1.20 1.88 7.65
CA SER A 49 2.50 1.23 7.56
C SER A 49 2.56 -0.07 8.38
N LYS A 50 2.00 -0.06 9.59
CA LYS A 50 2.01 -1.21 10.50
C LYS A 50 1.01 -2.29 10.09
N VAL A 51 -0.20 -1.88 9.72
CA VAL A 51 -1.22 -2.87 9.33
C VAL A 51 -0.93 -3.46 7.96
N LEU A 52 -0.30 -2.73 7.04
CA LEU A 52 0.17 -3.26 5.76
C LEU A 52 1.20 -4.38 5.98
N GLU A 53 2.25 -4.10 6.77
CA GLU A 53 3.29 -5.09 7.08
C GLU A 53 2.70 -6.35 7.72
N ALA A 54 1.80 -6.18 8.70
CA ALA A 54 1.15 -7.28 9.39
C ALA A 54 0.19 -8.09 8.49
N VAL A 55 -0.60 -7.43 7.67
CA VAL A 55 -1.54 -8.10 6.75
C VAL A 55 -0.77 -8.83 5.65
N TYR A 56 0.24 -8.21 5.06
CA TYR A 56 1.06 -8.84 4.03
C TYR A 56 1.76 -10.10 4.59
N ALA A 57 2.35 -10.01 5.78
CA ALA A 57 2.92 -11.17 6.47
C ALA A 57 1.87 -12.27 6.73
N HIS A 58 0.65 -11.90 7.12
CA HIS A 58 -0.42 -12.88 7.33
C HIS A 58 -0.85 -13.56 6.02
N VAL A 59 -0.96 -12.82 4.92
CA VAL A 59 -1.24 -13.38 3.59
C VAL A 59 -0.17 -14.39 3.20
N LEU A 60 1.12 -14.05 3.34
CA LEU A 60 2.24 -14.95 3.06
C LEU A 60 2.19 -16.20 3.94
N PHE A 61 1.94 -16.05 5.24
CA PHE A 61 1.83 -17.15 6.19
C PHE A 61 0.70 -18.14 5.83
N ARG A 62 -0.39 -17.64 5.22
CA ARG A 62 -1.55 -18.45 4.82
C ARG A 62 -1.42 -19.10 3.44
N LYS A 63 -0.38 -18.76 2.66
CA LYS A 63 -0.13 -19.36 1.35
C LYS A 63 0.02 -20.88 1.47
N LYS A 64 -0.38 -21.57 0.39
CA LYS A 64 -0.20 -23.02 0.23
C LYS A 64 0.66 -23.28 -1.01
N PRO A 65 1.73 -24.09 -0.90
CA PRO A 65 2.21 -24.78 0.31
C PRO A 65 2.74 -23.82 1.40
N PRO A 66 2.77 -24.23 2.68
CA PRO A 66 3.29 -23.39 3.76
C PRO A 66 4.77 -23.02 3.53
N MET A 67 5.10 -21.76 3.80
CA MET A 67 6.46 -21.25 3.70
C MET A 67 7.23 -21.48 5.01
N SER A 68 8.55 -21.65 4.91
CA SER A 68 9.42 -21.57 6.09
C SER A 68 9.51 -20.13 6.60
N ALA A 69 9.90 -19.94 7.85
CA ALA A 69 10.09 -18.58 8.40
C ALA A 69 11.13 -17.78 7.61
N ALA A 70 12.21 -18.41 7.15
CA ALA A 70 13.23 -17.76 6.33
C ALA A 70 12.69 -17.31 4.97
N ALA A 71 11.91 -18.17 4.30
CA ALA A 71 11.28 -17.83 3.03
C ALA A 71 10.25 -16.71 3.20
N LEU A 72 9.48 -16.71 4.30
CA LEU A 72 8.54 -15.64 4.62
C LEU A 72 9.27 -14.30 4.78
N SER A 73 10.40 -14.26 5.50
CA SER A 73 11.19 -13.03 5.65
C SER A 73 11.71 -12.51 4.30
N ILE A 74 12.20 -13.39 3.42
CA ILE A 74 12.66 -13.00 2.07
C ILE A 74 11.51 -12.41 1.24
N GLU A 75 10.34 -13.04 1.26
CA GLU A 75 9.16 -12.48 0.56
C GLU A 75 8.69 -11.16 1.19
N GLN A 76 8.79 -11.03 2.52
CA GLN A 76 8.45 -9.79 3.23
C GLN A 76 9.31 -8.61 2.75
N GLU A 77 10.59 -8.86 2.44
CA GLU A 77 11.52 -7.84 1.93
C GLU A 77 11.13 -7.30 0.55
N LYS A 78 10.32 -8.03 -0.23
CA LYS A 78 9.79 -7.58 -1.54
C LYS A 78 8.63 -6.59 -1.45
N LEU A 79 8.08 -6.38 -0.24
CA LEU A 79 6.92 -5.49 -0.05
C LEU A 79 7.10 -4.10 -0.68
N PRO A 80 8.24 -3.39 -0.55
CA PRO A 80 8.42 -2.08 -1.18
C PRO A 80 8.27 -2.10 -2.70
N GLU A 81 8.76 -3.15 -3.37
CA GLU A 81 8.66 -3.31 -4.83
C GLU A 81 7.20 -3.54 -5.26
N HIS A 82 6.47 -4.35 -4.48
CA HIS A 82 5.05 -4.57 -4.72
C HIS A 82 4.23 -3.29 -4.51
N VAL A 83 4.54 -2.53 -3.45
CA VAL A 83 3.89 -1.23 -3.20
C VAL A 83 4.12 -0.28 -4.37
N ALA A 84 5.36 -0.19 -4.88
CA ALA A 84 5.66 0.64 -6.04
C ALA A 84 4.82 0.27 -7.27
N ARG A 85 4.69 -1.03 -7.53
CA ARG A 85 3.84 -1.55 -8.61
C ARG A 85 2.37 -1.21 -8.40
N TRP A 86 1.81 -1.51 -7.23
CA TRP A 86 0.39 -1.31 -6.94
C TRP A 86 -0.01 0.15 -7.05
N VAL A 87 0.78 1.07 -6.49
CA VAL A 87 0.50 2.52 -6.58
C VAL A 87 0.57 3.02 -8.02
N GLY A 88 1.54 2.52 -8.80
CA GLY A 88 1.65 2.81 -10.23
C GLY A 88 0.43 2.34 -11.02
N GLU A 89 0.00 1.10 -10.82
CA GLU A 89 -1.14 0.51 -11.54
C GLU A 89 -2.49 1.15 -11.15
N TYR A 90 -2.68 1.58 -9.89
CA TYR A 90 -3.88 2.33 -9.49
C TYR A 90 -3.90 3.80 -9.95
N GLN A 91 -2.79 4.29 -10.50
CA GLN A 91 -2.59 5.67 -10.94
C GLN A 91 -2.92 6.69 -9.85
N TRP A 92 -2.60 6.39 -8.59
CA TRP A 92 -2.92 7.29 -7.48
C TRP A 92 -2.09 8.56 -7.49
N MET A 93 -0.85 8.50 -7.98
CA MET A 93 0.03 9.66 -8.11
C MET A 93 -0.62 10.76 -8.99
N GLU A 94 -1.34 10.37 -10.05
CA GLU A 94 -2.05 11.31 -10.94
C GLU A 94 -3.25 12.00 -10.25
N LYS A 95 -3.76 11.41 -9.16
CA LYS A 95 -4.94 11.90 -8.44
C LYS A 95 -4.58 12.84 -7.29
N ILE A 96 -3.31 12.88 -6.88
CA ILE A 96 -2.84 13.67 -5.75
C ILE A 96 -2.59 15.10 -6.20
N ARG A 97 -3.15 16.06 -5.47
CA ARG A 97 -2.82 17.47 -5.64
C ARG A 97 -1.54 17.77 -4.87
N HIS A 98 -0.53 18.31 -5.54
CA HIS A 98 0.76 18.67 -4.95
C HIS A 98 1.32 19.97 -5.56
N SER A 99 2.36 20.53 -4.93
CA SER A 99 3.12 21.65 -5.47
C SER A 99 4.09 21.19 -6.57
N GLN A 100 4.48 22.09 -7.48
CA GLN A 100 5.24 21.75 -8.70
C GLN A 100 6.64 21.18 -8.44
N ASP A 101 7.18 21.40 -7.25
CA ASP A 101 8.50 20.97 -6.78
C ASP A 101 8.51 19.56 -6.16
N VAL A 102 7.35 18.91 -6.03
CA VAL A 102 7.25 17.57 -5.45
C VAL A 102 7.29 16.50 -6.53
N ASP A 103 8.21 15.57 -6.37
CA ASP A 103 8.26 14.32 -7.13
C ASP A 103 7.55 13.18 -6.37
N LEU A 104 6.36 12.82 -6.86
CA LEU A 104 5.54 11.74 -6.28
C LEU A 104 6.03 10.33 -6.62
N TYR A 105 6.99 10.19 -7.54
CA TYR A 105 7.49 8.89 -8.00
C TYR A 105 8.67 8.37 -7.18
N THR A 106 9.06 9.09 -6.13
CA THR A 106 10.08 8.60 -5.19
C THR A 106 9.56 7.40 -4.40
N PRO A 107 10.43 6.45 -3.99
CA PRO A 107 10.04 5.32 -3.15
C PRO A 107 9.34 5.76 -1.86
N GLU A 108 9.79 6.88 -1.27
CA GLU A 108 9.24 7.46 -0.05
C GLU A 108 7.80 7.95 -0.26
N GLU A 109 7.53 8.72 -1.31
CA GLU A 109 6.16 9.18 -1.61
C GLU A 109 5.26 8.02 -2.00
N THR A 110 5.77 7.06 -2.76
CA THR A 110 5.01 5.88 -3.16
C THR A 110 4.57 5.07 -1.93
N ARG A 111 5.49 4.86 -0.98
CA ARG A 111 5.19 4.21 0.29
C ARG A 111 4.18 5.02 1.11
N TYR A 112 4.37 6.33 1.19
CA TYR A 112 3.47 7.23 1.91
C TYR A 112 2.03 7.13 1.38
N ILE A 113 1.84 7.15 0.06
CA ILE A 113 0.52 7.07 -0.58
C ILE A 113 -0.17 5.75 -0.24
N MET A 114 0.55 4.63 -0.38
CA MET A 114 0.01 3.31 -0.06
C MET A 114 -0.36 3.21 1.42
N ASP A 115 0.54 3.62 2.32
CA ASP A 115 0.29 3.56 3.76
C ASP A 115 -0.92 4.44 4.14
N ALA A 116 -1.05 5.64 3.58
CA ALA A 116 -2.20 6.52 3.82
C ALA A 116 -3.52 5.86 3.39
N TYR A 117 -3.54 5.23 2.21
CA TYR A 117 -4.72 4.55 1.69
C TYR A 117 -5.06 3.32 2.54
N VAL A 118 -4.07 2.49 2.88
CA VAL A 118 -4.23 1.32 3.75
C VAL A 118 -4.77 1.70 5.11
N GLY A 119 -4.25 2.78 5.72
CA GLY A 119 -4.77 3.32 6.97
C GLY A 119 -6.25 3.70 6.86
N ALA A 120 -6.64 4.38 5.79
CA ALA A 120 -8.04 4.73 5.54
C ALA A 120 -8.95 3.50 5.36
N VAL A 121 -8.52 2.51 4.58
CA VAL A 121 -9.25 1.24 4.38
C VAL A 121 -9.42 0.51 5.71
N PHE A 122 -8.36 0.45 6.54
CA PHE A 122 -8.41 -0.21 7.83
C PHE A 122 -9.38 0.48 8.81
N VAL A 123 -9.37 1.83 8.86
CA VAL A 123 -10.29 2.59 9.71
C VAL A 123 -11.74 2.43 9.24
N ALA A 124 -11.99 2.45 7.92
CA ALA A 124 -13.34 2.38 7.37
C ALA A 124 -13.95 0.97 7.39
N GLY A 125 -13.16 -0.05 7.04
CA GLY A 125 -13.63 -1.41 6.77
C GLY A 125 -13.00 -2.50 7.64
N GLY A 126 -12.05 -2.15 8.51
CA GLY A 126 -11.39 -3.08 9.43
C GLY A 126 -10.44 -4.06 8.76
N TYR A 127 -9.93 -4.98 9.59
CA TYR A 127 -8.89 -5.94 9.22
C TYR A 127 -9.28 -6.84 8.04
N LEU A 128 -10.50 -7.40 8.06
CA LEU A 128 -10.91 -8.39 7.05
C LEU A 128 -11.01 -7.78 5.64
N THR A 129 -11.51 -6.55 5.55
CA THR A 129 -11.58 -5.79 4.29
C THR A 129 -10.17 -5.57 3.72
N LEU A 130 -9.24 -5.13 4.58
CA LEU A 130 -7.85 -4.94 4.19
C LEU A 130 -7.19 -6.27 3.78
N TYR A 131 -7.35 -7.32 4.59
CA TYR A 131 -6.78 -8.65 4.30
C TYR A 131 -7.21 -9.17 2.94
N ASN A 132 -8.52 -9.18 2.64
CA ASN A 132 -9.04 -9.71 1.37
C ASN A 132 -8.51 -8.93 0.17
N TRP A 133 -8.36 -7.60 0.31
CA TRP A 133 -7.82 -6.76 -0.74
C TRP A 133 -6.32 -7.00 -0.97
N ILE A 134 -5.50 -7.02 0.08
CA ILE A 134 -4.06 -7.34 -0.04
C ILE A 134 -3.87 -8.76 -0.59
N GLU A 135 -4.62 -9.74 -0.12
CA GLU A 135 -4.57 -11.12 -0.62
C GLU A 135 -4.84 -11.18 -2.13
N SER A 136 -5.86 -10.46 -2.60
CA SER A 136 -6.21 -10.37 -4.02
C SER A 136 -5.09 -9.71 -4.84
N MET A 137 -4.46 -8.65 -4.33
CA MET A 137 -3.32 -8.01 -5.00
C MET A 137 -2.11 -8.92 -5.07
N VAL A 138 -1.83 -9.69 -4.02
CA VAL A 138 -0.72 -10.66 -3.98
C VAL A 138 -0.96 -11.81 -4.95
N GLN A 139 -2.20 -12.26 -5.12
CA GLN A 139 -2.56 -13.28 -6.12
C GLN A 139 -2.47 -12.77 -7.56
N ALA A 140 -2.65 -11.46 -7.76
CA ALA A 140 -2.52 -10.81 -9.06
C ALA A 140 -1.06 -10.58 -9.48
N LEU A 141 -0.10 -10.71 -8.57
CA LEU A 141 1.32 -10.55 -8.91
C LEU A 141 1.75 -11.62 -9.94
N PRO A 142 2.56 -11.23 -10.95
CA PRO A 142 3.15 -12.21 -11.85
C PRO A 142 3.99 -13.20 -11.04
N ALA A 143 4.02 -14.46 -11.50
CA ALA A 143 4.97 -15.43 -10.96
C ALA A 143 6.39 -14.91 -11.14
N ASP A 144 7.24 -15.07 -10.12
CA ASP A 144 8.66 -14.78 -10.26
C ASP A 144 9.21 -15.57 -11.46
N PRO A 145 10.04 -14.95 -12.32
CA PRO A 145 10.69 -15.70 -13.39
C PRO A 145 11.50 -16.84 -12.76
N GLU A 146 11.35 -18.05 -13.30
CA GLU A 146 12.17 -19.18 -12.85
C GLU A 146 13.65 -18.79 -12.92
N PRO A 147 14.46 -19.12 -11.90
CA PRO A 147 15.88 -18.85 -11.95
C PRO A 147 16.44 -19.57 -13.17
N VAL A 148 17.02 -18.80 -14.10
CA VAL A 148 17.73 -19.35 -15.25
C VAL A 148 18.93 -20.12 -14.69
N LEU A 149 18.81 -21.44 -14.64
CA LEU A 149 19.95 -22.31 -14.40
C LEU A 149 20.91 -22.07 -15.57
N HIS A 150 21.98 -21.31 -15.31
CA HIS A 150 23.13 -21.33 -16.19
C HIS A 150 23.73 -22.73 -16.05
N ASP A 151 23.47 -23.58 -17.04
CA ASP A 151 24.24 -24.79 -17.24
C ASP A 151 25.70 -24.34 -17.46
N GLU A 152 26.52 -24.51 -16.42
CA GLU A 152 27.97 -24.37 -16.55
C GLU A 152 28.48 -25.59 -17.34
N ASP A 153 28.87 -25.36 -18.60
CA ASP A 153 29.63 -26.29 -19.45
C ASP A 153 31.06 -26.53 -18.91
#